data_AF-A0A0B4EDN1-F1
#
_entry.id   AF-A0A0B4EDN1-F1
#
_cell.length_a   1.000
_cell.length_b   1.000
_cell.length_c   1.000
_cell.angle_alpha   90.00
_cell.angle_beta   90.00
_cell.angle_gamma   90.00
#
_symmetry.space_group_name_H-M   'P 1'
#
loop_
_entity.id
_entity.type
_entity.pdbx_description
1 polymer ?
#
loop_
_entity_poly.entity_id
_entity_poly.type
_entity_poly.pdbx_seq_one_letter_code
_entity_poly.pdbx_strand_id
1 'polypeptide(L)' 'AGPALPGYAAFSPAAGHQLGYNELKTLEVQELMMALAGQGADGTDFEAAWEVERLATAIRVAAQEERWVTVGTV' A
#
# COMPACT_ATOMS: atom_id res chain seq x y z
N ALA A 1 10.40 -8.20 5.24
CA ALA A 1 9.29 -9.15 5.12
C ALA A 1 9.77 -10.53 5.55
N GLY A 2 9.02 -11.23 6.40
CA GLY A 2 9.29 -12.59 6.84
C GLY A 2 8.01 -13.44 6.76
N PRO A 3 7.98 -14.65 7.34
CA PRO A 3 6.87 -15.61 7.20
C PRO A 3 5.50 -15.12 7.74
N ALA A 4 5.46 -13.98 8.43
CA ALA A 4 4.22 -13.34 8.86
C ALA A 4 3.50 -12.56 7.75
N LEU A 5 4.18 -12.27 6.62
CA LEU A 5 3.53 -11.65 5.46
C LEU A 5 2.62 -12.70 4.78
N PRO A 6 1.31 -12.44 4.63
CA PRO A 6 0.42 -13.31 3.86
C PRO A 6 1.00 -13.60 2.47
N GLY A 7 0.95 -14.86 2.05
CA GLY A 7 1.51 -15.30 0.77
C GLY A 7 3.03 -15.52 0.73
N TYR A 8 3.79 -15.18 1.77
CA TYR A 8 5.25 -15.45 1.83
C TYR A 8 5.61 -16.91 1.54
N ALA A 9 4.86 -17.84 2.13
CA ALA A 9 5.09 -19.28 2.00
C ALA A 9 4.94 -19.80 0.56
N ALA A 10 4.29 -19.03 -0.33
CA ALA A 10 4.22 -19.36 -1.75
C ALA A 10 5.58 -19.21 -2.46
N PHE A 11 6.51 -18.43 -1.90
CA PHE A 11 7.84 -18.17 -2.46
C PHE A 11 8.95 -18.89 -1.67
N SER A 12 8.87 -18.91 -0.34
CA SER A 12 9.87 -19.58 0.50
C SER A 12 9.24 -20.28 1.71
N PRO A 13 9.53 -21.56 1.94
CA PRO A 13 9.00 -22.30 3.09
C PRO A 13 9.74 -21.98 4.39
N ALA A 14 10.93 -21.36 4.32
CA ALA A 14 11.78 -21.11 5.46
C ALA A 14 12.00 -19.61 5.69
N ALA A 15 11.85 -19.19 6.95
CA ALA A 15 12.13 -17.83 7.39
C ALA A 15 13.58 -17.41 7.10
N GLY A 16 13.84 -16.11 7.06
CA GLY A 16 15.19 -15.55 6.86
C GLY A 16 15.55 -15.22 5.41
N HIS A 17 14.74 -15.67 4.44
CA HIS A 17 14.86 -15.27 3.04
C HIS A 17 13.95 -14.06 2.78
N GLN A 18 14.52 -12.88 2.52
CA GLN A 18 13.69 -11.72 2.20
C GLN A 18 13.08 -11.89 0.81
N LEU A 19 11.79 -11.55 0.69
CA LEU A 19 11.17 -11.37 -0.62
C LEU A 19 11.80 -10.16 -1.30
N GLY A 20 12.08 -10.30 -2.59
CA GLY A 20 12.49 -9.19 -3.43
C GLY A 20 11.31 -8.31 -3.83
N TYR A 21 11.62 -7.23 -4.55
CA TYR A 21 10.62 -6.28 -5.03
C TYR A 21 9.58 -6.95 -5.94
N ASN A 22 9.99 -7.88 -6.81
CA ASN A 22 9.10 -8.54 -7.76
C ASN A 22 8.14 -9.53 -7.09
N GLU A 23 8.59 -10.22 -6.04
CA GLU A 23 7.73 -11.10 -5.24
C GLU A 23 6.64 -10.29 -4.52
N LEU A 24 6.96 -9.10 -4.02
CA LEU A 24 5.95 -8.19 -3.44
C LEU A 24 4.92 -7.77 -4.50
N LYS A 25 5.35 -7.43 -5.72
CA LYS A 25 4.43 -7.11 -6.82
C LYS A 25 3.57 -8.29 -7.26
N THR A 26 4.09 -9.51 -7.13
CA THR A 26 3.30 -10.72 -7.40
C THR A 26 2.19 -10.90 -6.38
N LEU A 27 2.46 -10.61 -5.09
CA LEU A 27 1.44 -10.62 -4.04
C LEU A 27 0.37 -9.53 -4.26
N GLU A 28 0.76 -8.31 -4.64
CA GLU A 28 -0.21 -7.23 -4.95
C GLU A 28 -1.16 -7.63 -6.10
N VAL A 29 -0.64 -8.24 -7.16
CA VAL A 29 -1.48 -8.72 -8.28
C VAL A 29 -2.39 -9.87 -7.84
N GLN A 30 -1.92 -10.76 -6.98
CA GLN A 30 -2.76 -11.81 -6.39
C GLN A 30 -3.93 -11.18 -5.61
N GLU A 31 -3.66 -10.22 -4.72
CA GLU A 31 -4.70 -9.52 -3.94
C GLU A 31 -5.73 -8.87 -4.86
N LEU A 32 -5.31 -8.21 -5.94
CA LEU A 32 -6.20 -7.64 -6.94
C LEU A 32 -7.08 -8.71 -7.61
N MET A 33 -6.50 -9.83 -8.04
CA MET A 33 -7.26 -10.92 -8.67
C MET A 33 -8.30 -11.52 -7.70
N MET A 34 -7.94 -11.68 -6.43
CA MET A 34 -8.83 -12.19 -5.40
C MET A 34 -10.00 -11.23 -5.15
N ALA A 35 -9.72 -9.92 -5.08
CA ALA A 35 -10.76 -8.88 -4.98
C ALA A 35 -11.73 -8.89 -6.18
N LEU A 36 -11.19 -9.02 -7.41
CA LEU A 36 -12.00 -9.14 -8.62
C LEU A 36 -12.86 -10.41 -8.64
N ALA A 37 -12.41 -11.49 -8.00
CA ALA A 37 -13.17 -12.72 -7.81
C ALA A 37 -14.21 -12.63 -6.67
N GLY A 38 -14.32 -11.48 -5.99
CA GLY A 38 -15.19 -11.29 -4.82
C GLY A 38 -14.66 -11.97 -3.56
N GLN A 39 -13.37 -12.30 -3.52
CA GLN A 39 -12.72 -13.03 -2.44
C GLN A 39 -11.72 -12.13 -1.71
N GLY A 40 -12.20 -11.40 -0.69
CA GLY A 40 -11.37 -10.47 0.09
C GLY A 40 -11.20 -9.13 -0.62
N ALA A 41 -11.50 -8.04 0.09
CA ALA A 41 -11.45 -6.68 -0.45
C ALA A 41 -10.77 -5.76 0.57
N ASP A 42 -9.65 -6.24 1.12
CA ASP A 42 -8.95 -5.56 2.22
C ASP A 42 -7.72 -4.76 1.71
N GLY A 43 -7.51 -4.72 0.40
CA GLY A 43 -6.43 -3.97 -0.25
C GLY A 43 -6.75 -2.48 -0.40
N THR A 44 -5.72 -1.68 -0.68
CA THR A 44 -5.87 -0.23 -0.90
C THR A 44 -6.71 0.04 -2.15
N ASP A 45 -7.84 0.71 -1.99
CA ASP A 45 -8.69 1.18 -3.08
C ASP A 45 -8.41 2.66 -3.41
N PHE A 46 -9.24 3.23 -4.30
CA PHE A 46 -9.08 4.62 -4.70
C PHE A 46 -9.42 5.62 -3.60
N GLU A 47 -10.33 5.29 -2.68
CA GLU A 47 -10.66 6.17 -1.54
C GLU A 47 -9.47 6.24 -0.57
N ALA A 48 -8.89 5.10 -0.24
CA ALA A 48 -7.68 5.04 0.59
C ALA A 48 -6.48 5.74 -0.10
N ALA A 49 -6.32 5.57 -1.42
CA ALA A 49 -5.28 6.27 -2.17
C ALA A 49 -5.51 7.79 -2.19
N TRP A 50 -6.77 8.23 -2.27
CA TRP A 50 -7.13 9.64 -2.24
C TRP A 50 -6.72 10.33 -0.92
N GLU A 51 -6.87 9.66 0.21
CA GLU A 51 -6.41 10.20 1.51
C GLU A 51 -4.89 10.43 1.55
N VAL A 52 -4.11 9.52 0.93
CA VAL A 52 -2.65 9.68 0.79
C VAL A 52 -2.32 10.89 -0.09
N GLU A 53 -3.02 11.04 -1.22
CA GLU A 53 -2.82 12.17 -2.13
C GLU A 53 -3.23 13.52 -1.50
N ARG A 54 -4.29 13.54 -0.68
CA ARG A 54 -4.67 14.72 0.10
C ARG A 54 -3.56 15.14 1.07
N LEU A 55 -2.95 14.18 1.75
CA LEU A 55 -1.80 14.45 2.63
C LEU A 55 -0.59 14.97 1.82
N ALA A 56 -0.26 14.32 0.71
CA ALA A 56 0.84 14.73 -0.16
C ALA A 56 0.62 16.15 -0.74
N THR A 57 -0.63 16.52 -1.01
CA THR A 57 -1.02 17.87 -1.42
C THR A 57 -0.82 18.87 -0.29
N ALA A 58 -1.32 18.57 0.91
CA ALA A 58 -1.15 19.43 2.07
C ALA A 58 0.33 19.67 2.42
N ILE A 59 1.19 18.65 2.30
CA ILE A 59 2.64 18.78 2.50
C ILE A 59 3.25 19.81 1.52
N ARG A 60 2.87 19.73 0.24
CA ARG A 60 3.36 20.68 -0.78
C ARG A 60 2.91 22.11 -0.49
N VAL A 61 1.65 22.31 -0.12
CA VAL A 61 1.11 23.64 0.23
C VAL A 61 1.78 24.19 1.48
N ALA A 62 1.93 23.38 2.54
CA ALA A 62 2.60 23.79 3.77
C ALA A 62 4.05 24.24 3.52
N ALA A 63 4.78 23.53 2.66
CA ALA A 63 6.14 23.89 2.29
C ALA A 63 6.20 25.20 1.51
N GLN A 64 5.25 25.42 0.59
CA GLN A 64 5.18 26.64 -0.22
C GLN A 64 4.79 27.88 0.61
N GLU A 65 3.89 27.72 1.57
CA GLU A 65 3.37 28.82 2.40
C GLU A 65 4.11 29.00 3.73
N GLU A 66 5.10 28.13 4.01
CA GLU A 66 5.90 28.12 5.24
C GLU A 66 5.05 28.14 6.53
N ARG A 67 3.88 27.48 6.49
CA ARG A 67 2.95 27.42 7.62
C ARG A 67 2.26 26.08 7.73
N TRP A 68 1.69 25.82 8.89
CA TRP A 68 0.78 24.71 9.09
C TRP A 68 -0.51 24.88 8.27
N VAL A 69 -0.99 23.79 7.69
CA VAL A 69 -2.24 23.69 6.94
C VAL A 69 -3.05 22.50 7.43
N THR A 70 -4.37 22.58 7.32
CA THR A 70 -5.26 21.46 7.65
C THR A 70 -5.44 20.55 6.44
N VAL A 71 -5.17 19.26 6.59
CA VAL A 71 -5.38 18.27 5.52
C VAL A 71 -6.87 18.21 5.18
N GLY A 72 -7.24 18.49 3.92
CA GLY A 72 -8.64 18.51 3.43
C GLY A 72 -9.27 19.88 3.23
N THR A 73 -8.61 20.95 3.63
CA THR A 73 -9.07 22.33 3.32
C THR A 73 -8.22 23.01 2.25
N VAL A 74 -7.15 22.35 1.82
CA VAL A 74 -6.18 22.78 0.81
C VAL A 74 -6.20 21.83 -0.38
#